data_AF-A0A969UDY9-F1
#
_entry.id   AF-A0A969UDY9-F1
#
_cell.length_a   1.000
_cell.length_b   1.000
_cell.length_c   1.000
_cell.angle_alpha   90.00
_cell.angle_beta   90.00
_cell.angle_gamma   90.00
#
_symmetry.space_group_name_H-M   'P 1'
#
loop_
_entity.id
_entity.type
_entity.pdbx_description
1 polymer ?
#
loop_
_entity_poly.entity_id
_entity_poly.type
_entity_poly.pdbx_seq_one_letter_code
_entity_poly.pdbx_strand_id
1 'polypeptide(L)' 'RIFVPTLELKVSFLAPARQGRLFAEGRVVKAGRTIAFLEADLFDGDGKHLARMSTTAAPRAIEMPTLVERK' A
#
# COMPACT_ATOMS: atom_id res chain seq x y z
N ARG A 1 12.84 6.77 -11.33
CA ARG A 1 11.75 6.77 -10.32
C ARG A 1 10.93 5.51 -10.52
N ILE A 2 10.42 4.87 -9.47
CA ILE A 2 9.57 3.67 -9.60
C ILE A 2 8.10 4.06 -9.44
N PHE A 3 7.22 3.42 -10.21
CA PHE A 3 5.77 3.44 -10.05
C PHE A 3 5.33 2.07 -9.55
N VAL A 4 4.41 2.01 -8.59
CA VAL A 4 3.99 0.75 -7.94
C VAL A 4 2.46 0.64 -8.01
N PRO A 5 1.89 0.33 -9.19
CA PRO A 5 0.46 0.09 -9.34
C PRO A 5 0.02 -1.12 -8.52
N THR A 6 -1.09 -0.97 -7.83
CA THR A 6 -1.77 -2.07 -7.12
C THR A 6 -2.46 -3.00 -8.13
N LEU A 7 -2.27 -4.30 -7.98
CA LEU A 7 -2.95 -5.32 -8.78
C LEU A 7 -4.18 -5.88 -8.06
N GLU A 8 -4.05 -6.11 -6.75
CA GLU A 8 -5.09 -6.68 -5.89
C GLU A 8 -4.90 -6.15 -4.47
N LEU A 9 -6.01 -5.90 -3.79
CA LEU A 9 -6.03 -5.39 -2.42
C LEU A 9 -7.19 -6.04 -1.67
N LYS A 10 -6.86 -6.74 -0.59
CA LYS A 10 -7.81 -7.27 0.37
C LYS A 10 -7.61 -6.60 1.72
N VAL A 11 -8.71 -6.18 2.33
CA VAL A 11 -8.74 -5.67 3.70
C VAL A 11 -9.77 -6.45 4.51
N SER A 12 -9.37 -6.89 5.70
CA SER A 12 -10.27 -7.47 6.68
C SER A 12 -10.43 -6.49 7.84
N PHE A 13 -11.66 -6.05 8.09
CA PHE A 13 -12.01 -5.16 9.20
C PHE A 13 -12.36 -6.01 10.43
N LEU A 14 -11.57 -5.84 11.49
CA LEU A 14 -11.67 -6.62 12.74
C LEU A 14 -12.47 -5.87 13.80
N ALA A 15 -12.43 -4.53 13.77
CA ALA A 15 -13.17 -3.66 14.69
C ALA A 15 -13.46 -2.30 14.04
N PRO A 16 -14.51 -1.57 14.48
CA PRO A 16 -14.78 -0.23 14.00
C PRO A 16 -13.72 0.76 14.48
N ALA A 17 -13.31 1.66 13.59
CA ALA A 17 -12.50 2.82 13.97
C ALA A 17 -13.36 3.84 14.73
N ARG A 18 -12.80 4.42 15.79
CA ARG A 18 -13.41 5.53 16.55
C ARG A 18 -12.65 6.82 16.28
N GLN A 19 -13.24 7.94 16.69
CA GLN A 19 -12.59 9.25 16.60
C GLN A 19 -11.24 9.23 17.33
N GLY A 20 -10.19 9.69 16.66
CA GLY A 20 -8.83 9.70 17.22
C GLY A 20 -7.76 9.53 16.15
N ARG A 21 -6.50 9.42 16.59
CA ARG A 21 -5.40 9.07 15.70
C ARG A 21 -5.43 7.58 15.40
N LEU A 22 -5.16 7.24 14.15
CA LEU A 22 -4.96 5.87 13.70
C LEU A 22 -3.50 5.69 13.31
N PHE A 23 -2.97 4.50 13.56
CA PHE A 23 -1.58 4.14 13.31
C PHE A 23 -1.57 2.95 12.37
N ALA A 24 -0.89 3.08 11.23
CA ALA A 24 -0.75 1.99 10.27
C ALA A 24 0.73 1.62 10.15
N GLU A 25 1.01 0.32 10.19
CA GLU A 25 2.33 -0.21 9.87
C GLU A 25 2.21 -1.07 8.61
N GLY A 26 2.99 -0.72 7.59
CA GLY A 26 3.09 -1.47 6.34
C GLY A 26 4.44 -2.14 6.22
N ARG A 27 4.47 -3.33 5.63
CA ARG A 27 5.71 -4.09 5.37
C ARG A 27 5.70 -4.71 3.99
N VAL A 28 6.89 -4.75 3.38
CA VAL A 28 7.14 -5.51 2.16
C VAL A 28 7.41 -6.96 2.57
N VAL A 29 6.50 -7.87 2.25
CA VAL A 29 6.71 -9.30 2.50
C VAL A 29 7.70 -9.87 1.47
N LYS A 30 7.58 -9.45 0.21
CA LYS A 30 8.51 -9.82 -0.86
C LYS A 30 8.50 -8.76 -1.96
N ALA A 31 9.68 -8.34 -2.41
CA ALA A 31 9.84 -7.46 -3.56
C ALA A 31 10.58 -8.18 -4.69
N GLY A 32 9.87 -8.50 -5.77
CA GLY A 32 10.43 -8.99 -7.02
C GLY A 32 10.59 -7.88 -8.06
N ARG A 33 11.13 -8.23 -9.22
CA ARG A 33 11.31 -7.29 -10.35
C ARG A 33 9.98 -6.76 -10.91
N THR A 34 8.95 -7.61 -10.94
CA THR A 34 7.66 -7.29 -11.58
C THR A 34 6.46 -7.36 -10.63
N ILE A 35 6.60 -8.01 -9.48
CA ILE A 35 5.54 -8.22 -8.48
C ILE A 35 6.11 -7.97 -7.07
N ALA A 36 5.35 -7.28 -6.24
CA ALA A 36 5.60 -7.11 -4.82
C ALA A 36 4.38 -7.56 -4.01
N PHE A 37 4.63 -8.25 -2.91
CA PHE A 37 3.62 -8.63 -1.91
C PHE A 37 3.83 -7.77 -0.68
N LEU A 38 2.77 -7.09 -0.24
CA LEU A 38 2.78 -6.17 0.88
C LEU A 38 1.68 -6.54 1.87
N GLU A 39 1.95 -6.27 3.13
CA GLU A 39 0.97 -6.34 4.21
C GLU A 39 0.92 -5.02 4.94
N ALA A 40 -0.21 -4.74 5.60
CA ALA A 40 -0.28 -3.70 6.61
C ALA A 40 -1.27 -4.06 7.72
N ASP A 41 -1.04 -3.51 8.90
CA ASP A 41 -1.91 -3.60 10.06
C ASP A 41 -2.28 -2.17 10.50
N LEU A 42 -3.54 -1.94 10.88
CA LEU A 42 -4.10 -0.65 11.30
C LEU A 42 -4.57 -0.72 12.76
N PHE A 43 -4.17 0.25 13.57
CA PHE A 43 -4.45 0.32 15.00
C PHE A 43 -5.07 1.67 15.38
N ASP A 44 -5.84 1.72 16.47
CA ASP A 44 -6.20 2.99 17.14
C ASP A 44 -5.12 3.45 18.13
N GLY A 45 -5.39 4.56 18.83
CA GLY A 45 -4.47 5.13 19.82
C GLY A 45 -4.24 4.30 21.07
N ASP A 46 -5.10 3.31 21.33
CA ASP A 46 -4.95 2.37 22.44
C ASP A 46 -4.26 1.06 21.98
N GLY A 47 -3.83 1.00 20.72
CA GLY A 47 -3.18 -0.17 20.13
C GLY A 47 -4.15 -1.28 19.71
N LYS A 48 -5.46 -1.04 19.67
CA LYS A 48 -6.43 -2.04 19.22
C LYS A 48 -6.29 -2.26 17.73
N HIS A 49 -6.12 -3.52 17.31
CA HIS A 49 -6.06 -3.88 15.90
C HIS A 49 -7.44 -3.73 15.23
N LEU A 50 -7.55 -2.80 14.28
CA LEU A 50 -8.78 -2.45 13.60
C LEU A 50 -8.94 -3.15 12.26
N ALA A 51 -7.86 -3.28 11.48
CA ALA A 51 -7.91 -3.90 10.17
C ALA A 51 -6.54 -4.41 9.73
N ARG A 52 -6.54 -5.49 8.94
CA ARG A 52 -5.36 -6.02 8.26
C ARG A 52 -5.53 -6.00 6.75
N MET A 53 -4.48 -5.62 6.05
CA MET A 53 -4.39 -5.58 4.60
C MET A 53 -3.38 -6.62 4.10
N SER A 54 -3.73 -7.28 3.00
CA SER A 54 -2.79 -7.96 2.09
C SER A 54 -2.97 -7.38 0.69
N THR A 55 -1.88 -7.12 -0.01
CA THR A 55 -1.94 -6.57 -1.37
C THR A 55 -0.81 -7.08 -2.25
N THR A 56 -1.13 -7.20 -3.53
CA THR A 56 -0.17 -7.48 -4.60
C THR A 56 -0.02 -6.22 -5.45
N ALA A 57 1.21 -5.81 -5.76
CA ALA A 57 1.51 -4.65 -6.60
C ALA A 57 2.54 -5.00 -7.68
N ALA A 58 2.64 -4.18 -8.73
CA ALA A 58 3.58 -4.40 -9.84
C ALA A 58 4.58 -3.25 -9.98
N PRO A 59 5.76 -3.29 -9.33
CA PRO A 59 6.78 -2.25 -9.50
C PRO A 59 7.19 -2.08 -10.98
N ARG A 60 7.20 -0.85 -11.46
CA ARG A 60 7.62 -0.45 -12.82
C ARG A 60 8.66 0.65 -12.73
N ALA A 61 9.71 0.56 -13.54
CA ALA A 61 10.54 1.72 -13.80
C ALA A 61 9.70 2.74 -14.59
N ILE A 62 9.71 3.99 -14.16
CA ILE A 62 9.16 5.10 -14.95
C ILE A 62 10.31 5.63 -15.81
N GLU A 63 10.21 5.47 -17.11
CA GLU A 63 10.96 6.30 -18.06
C GLU A 63 10.28 7.68 -18.10
N MET A 64 11.06 8.76 -17.97
CA MET A 64 10.48 10.10 -18.13
C MET A 64 9.99 10.23 -19.56
N PRO A 65 8.71 10.56 -19.82
CA PRO A 65 8.30 10.89 -21.17
C PRO A 65 9.13 12.11 -21.60
N THR A 66 9.77 12.02 -22.76
CA THR A 66 10.40 13.17 -23.41
C THR A 66 9.36 14.28 -23.46
N LEU A 67 9.73 15.48 -23.02
CA LEU A 67 8.85 16.65 -22.97
C LEU A 67 8.25 16.86 -24.36
N VAL A 68 6.99 16.47 -24.57
CA VAL A 68 6.29 16.76 -25.82
C VAL A 68 5.95 18.25 -25.73
N GLU A 69 6.61 19.08 -26.54
CA GLU A 69 6.19 20.46 -26.73
C GLU A 69 4.71 20.45 -27.12
N ARG A 70 3.86 20.99 -26.23
CA ARG A 70 2.47 21.26 -26.57
C ARG A 70 2.47 22.34 -27.64
N LYS A 71 2.07 21.96 -28.85
CA LYS A 71 1.77 22.89 -29.94
C LYS A 71 0.43 23.58 -29.71
#